data_AF-A0A660WMY2-F1
#
_entry.id   AF-A0A660WMY2-F1
#
_cell.length_a   1.000
_cell.length_b   1.000
_cell.length_c   1.000
_cell.angle_alpha   90.00
_cell.angle_beta   90.00
_cell.angle_gamma   90.00
#
_symmetry.space_group_name_H-M   'P 1'
#
loop_
_entity.id
_entity.type
_entity.pdbx_description
1 polymer ?
#
loop_
_entity_poly.entity_id
_entity_poly.type
_entity_poly.pdbx_seq_one_letter_code
_entity_poly.pdbx_strand_id
1 'polypeptide(L)'
;MYLNFTFIFTKECDCMNKREEKVVEELGTLFSFNSVALDKATVNLLNKRENKDIIKDLYPHIEGSYQFHYAHSLGRGEPSYQIKEIK
;
A
#
# COMPACT_ATOMS: atom_id res chain seq x y z
N MET A 1 14.43 8.77 2.70
CA MET A 1 13.12 9.32 2.28
C MET A 1 12.51 8.32 1.32
N TYR A 2 11.23 8.01 1.49
CA TYR A 2 10.48 7.02 0.71
C TYR A 2 9.26 7.69 0.06
N LEU A 3 8.87 7.19 -1.10
CA LEU A 3 7.82 7.73 -1.97
C LEU A 3 7.01 6.57 -2.53
N ASN A 4 5.68 6.64 -2.43
CA ASN A 4 4.76 5.73 -3.10
C ASN A 4 3.99 6.51 -4.16
N PHE A 5 4.09 6.06 -5.41
CA PHE A 5 3.39 6.60 -6.56
C PHE A 5 2.24 5.66 -6.93
N THR A 6 1.04 5.98 -6.48
CA THR A 6 -0.13 5.10 -6.59
C THR A 6 -1.08 5.61 -7.69
N PHE A 7 -0.61 5.54 -8.94
CA PHE A 7 -1.36 5.94 -10.15
C PHE A 7 -1.97 4.76 -10.91
N ILE A 8 -1.29 3.62 -10.88
CA ILE A 8 -1.73 2.39 -11.55
C ILE A 8 -1.50 1.27 -10.55
N PHE A 9 -2.59 0.68 -10.07
CA PHE A 9 -2.54 -0.45 -9.15
C PHE A 9 -3.31 -1.59 -9.82
N THR A 10 -2.58 -2.65 -10.16
CA THR A 10 -3.06 -3.87 -10.81
C THR A 10 -2.96 -5.02 -9.82
N LYS A 11 -3.57 -6.18 -10.16
CA LYS A 11 -3.47 -7.36 -9.31
C LYS A 11 -2.02 -7.86 -9.25
N GLU A 12 -1.42 -8.07 -10.41
CA GLU A 12 -0.06 -8.56 -10.58
C GLU A 12 0.87 -7.46 -11.11
N CYS A 13 2.17 -7.68 -10.95
CA CYS A 13 3.20 -6.79 -11.49
C CYS A 13 3.40 -7.05 -12.99
N ASP A 14 3.82 -6.03 -13.74
CA ASP A 14 4.22 -6.13 -15.16
C ASP A 14 5.28 -7.21 -15.42
N CYS A 15 6.02 -7.63 -14.38
CA CYS A 15 6.89 -8.81 -14.39
C CYS A 15 6.19 -10.09 -14.91
N MET A 16 4.87 -10.18 -14.80
CA MET A 16 4.09 -11.32 -15.26
C MET A 16 3.80 -11.31 -16.77
N ASN A 17 4.29 -10.28 -17.50
CA ASN A 17 4.09 -10.08 -18.95
C ASN A 17 2.61 -10.18 -19.37
N LYS A 18 1.73 -9.65 -18.51
CA LYS A 18 0.30 -9.58 -18.75
C LYS A 18 -0.12 -8.13 -18.60
N ARG A 19 -0.92 -7.65 -19.54
CA ARG A 19 -1.58 -6.37 -19.39
C ARG A 19 -2.83 -6.58 -18.54
N GLU A 20 -2.88 -5.90 -17.41
CA GLU A 20 -4.01 -5.95 -16.49
C GLU A 20 -4.73 -4.61 -16.40
N GLU A 21 -5.99 -4.67 -16.01
CA GLU A 21 -6.79 -3.49 -15.71
C GLU A 21 -6.52 -3.02 -14.28
N LYS A 22 -6.71 -1.72 -14.05
CA LYS A 22 -6.60 -1.14 -12.71
C LYS A 22 -7.69 -1.74 -11.82
N VAL A 23 -7.31 -2.12 -10.61
CA VAL A 23 -8.25 -2.69 -9.63
C VAL A 23 -8.83 -1.65 -8.66
N VAL A 24 -8.20 -0.47 -8.59
CA VAL A 24 -8.60 0.66 -7.72
C VAL A 24 -8.30 2.01 -8.39
N GLU A 25 -8.99 3.05 -7.94
CA GLU A 25 -8.78 4.42 -8.41
C GLU A 25 -7.48 5.04 -7.87
N GLU A 26 -6.91 5.99 -8.62
CA GLU A 26 -5.58 6.56 -8.36
C GLU A 26 -5.52 7.37 -7.05
N LEU A 27 -4.68 6.98 -6.09
CA LEU A 27 -4.55 7.67 -4.80
C LEU A 27 -3.63 8.91 -4.88
N GLY A 28 -2.70 8.93 -5.83
CA GLY A 28 -1.69 9.98 -5.99
C GLY A 28 -0.35 9.61 -5.36
N THR A 29 0.36 10.60 -4.81
CA THR A 29 1.70 10.41 -4.24
C THR A 29 1.68 10.57 -2.72
N LEU A 30 2.29 9.60 -2.02
CA LEU A 30 2.58 9.69 -0.60
C LEU A 30 4.08 9.68 -0.36
N PHE A 31 4.53 10.30 0.72
CA PHE A 31 5.93 10.29 1.10
C PHE A 31 6.12 10.27 2.61
N SER A 32 7.25 9.69 3.06
CA SER A 32 7.61 9.58 4.47
C SER A 32 9.10 9.30 4.64
N PHE A 33 9.65 9.55 5.83
CA PHE A 33 10.96 9.05 6.22
C PHE A 33 10.92 7.64 6.83
N ASN A 34 9.73 7.10 7.08
CA ASN A 34 9.48 5.76 7.59
C ASN A 34 8.71 4.96 6.52
N SER A 35 9.37 3.93 5.97
CA SER A 35 8.81 3.08 4.90
C SER A 35 7.64 2.23 5.37
N VAL A 36 7.72 1.65 6.58
CA VAL A 36 6.65 0.81 7.13
C VAL A 36 5.36 1.61 7.33
N ALA A 37 5.50 2.83 7.87
CA ALA A 37 4.40 3.78 7.98
C ALA A 37 3.80 4.15 6.62
N LEU A 38 4.66 4.39 5.62
CA LEU A 38 4.25 4.79 4.27
C LEU A 38 3.43 3.70 3.57
N ASP A 39 3.93 2.47 3.56
CA ASP A 39 3.27 1.36 2.87
C ASP A 39 1.94 1.02 3.54
N LYS A 40 1.92 0.95 4.87
CA LYS A 40 0.69 0.72 5.63
C LYS A 40 -0.33 1.84 5.43
N ALA A 41 0.10 3.11 5.42
CA ALA A 41 -0.78 4.24 5.16
C ALA A 41 -1.37 4.17 3.74
N THR A 42 -0.56 3.79 2.75
CA THR A 42 -0.99 3.64 1.35
C THR A 42 -2.10 2.59 1.24
N VAL A 43 -1.90 1.39 1.77
CA VAL A 43 -2.92 0.32 1.75
C VAL A 43 -4.18 0.72 2.51
N ASN A 44 -4.04 1.33 3.69
CA ASN A 44 -5.19 1.76 4.49
C ASN A 44 -6.02 2.85 3.78
N LEU A 45 -5.38 3.77 3.06
CA LEU A 45 -6.08 4.79 2.29
C LEU A 45 -6.81 4.21 1.09
N LEU A 46 -6.19 3.27 0.38
CA LEU A 46 -6.86 2.55 -0.71
C LEU A 46 -8.08 1.77 -0.17
N ASN A 47 -7.89 1.01 0.93
CA ASN A 47 -8.99 0.28 1.56
C ASN A 47 -10.14 1.20 1.99
N LYS A 48 -9.81 2.36 2.57
CA LYS A 48 -10.81 3.37 2.98
C LYS A 48 -11.57 3.92 1.77
N ARG A 49 -10.89 4.20 0.66
CA ARG A 49 -11.53 4.72 -0.55
C ARG A 49 -12.46 3.69 -1.20
N GLU A 50 -12.00 2.45 -1.33
CA GLU A 50 -12.73 1.36 -1.98
C GLU A 50 -13.77 0.70 -1.06
N ASN A 51 -13.80 1.11 0.21
CA ASN A 51 -14.66 0.55 1.26
C ASN A 51 -14.57 -0.99 1.38
N LYS A 52 -13.37 -1.54 1.17
CA LYS A 52 -13.06 -2.97 1.26
C LYS A 52 -11.58 -3.18 1.57
N ASP A 53 -11.21 -4.40 1.99
CA ASP A 53 -9.80 -4.80 2.04
C ASP A 53 -9.36 -5.30 0.66
N ILE A 54 -8.68 -4.44 -0.10
CA ILE A 54 -8.32 -4.72 -1.49
C ILE A 54 -7.34 -5.89 -1.61
N ILE A 55 -6.43 -6.04 -0.64
CA ILE A 55 -5.40 -7.09 -0.70
C ILE A 55 -6.07 -8.44 -0.43
N LYS A 56 -6.95 -8.50 0.57
CA LYS A 56 -7.72 -9.70 0.87
C LYS A 56 -8.71 -10.07 -0.23
N ASP A 57 -9.30 -9.09 -0.91
CA ASP A 57 -10.18 -9.33 -2.07
C ASP A 57 -9.41 -9.97 -3.25
N LEU A 58 -8.21 -9.47 -3.54
CA LEU A 58 -7.37 -9.98 -4.63
C LEU A 58 -6.69 -11.32 -4.28
N TYR A 59 -6.31 -11.49 -3.01
CA TYR A 59 -5.59 -12.65 -2.48
C TYR A 59 -6.19 -13.12 -1.13
N PRO A 60 -7.33 -13.83 -1.14
CA PRO A 60 -8.07 -14.20 0.08
C PRO A 60 -7.31 -15.04 1.11
N HIS A 61 -6.24 -15.71 0.66
CA HIS A 61 -5.42 -16.60 1.48
C HIS A 61 -4.14 -15.94 2.01
N ILE A 62 -3.92 -14.65 1.71
CA ILE A 62 -2.72 -13.92 2.10
C ILE A 62 -3.07 -12.87 3.16
N GLU A 63 -2.39 -12.92 4.30
CA GLU A 63 -2.50 -11.91 5.34
C GLU A 63 -1.55 -10.73 5.03
N GLY A 64 -2.04 -9.74 4.27
CA GLY A 64 -1.22 -8.63 3.79
C GLY A 64 -0.57 -7.79 4.90
N SER A 65 -1.20 -7.72 6.07
CA SER A 65 -0.68 -6.99 7.24
C SER A 65 0.65 -7.55 7.77
N TYR A 66 0.93 -8.83 7.52
CA TYR A 66 2.13 -9.52 7.98
C TYR A 66 3.41 -8.80 7.55
N GLN A 67 3.45 -8.26 6.33
CA GLN A 67 4.62 -7.56 5.81
C GLN A 67 5.01 -6.34 6.65
N PHE A 68 4.03 -5.56 7.11
CA PHE A 68 4.28 -4.39 7.95
C PHE A 68 4.82 -4.79 9.33
N HIS A 69 4.23 -5.82 9.92
CA HIS A 69 4.63 -6.32 11.24
C HIS A 69 6.02 -6.95 11.20
N TYR A 70 6.32 -7.72 10.16
CA TYR A 70 7.63 -8.33 9.98
C TYR A 70 8.72 -7.28 9.70
N ALA A 71 8.47 -6.29 8.85
CA ALA A 71 9.43 -5.21 8.62
C ALA A 71 9.71 -4.40 9.91
N HIS A 72 8.68 -4.14 10.71
CA HIS A 72 8.83 -3.49 12.01
C HIS A 72 9.65 -4.35 12.99
N SER A 73 9.40 -5.66 13.08
CA SER A 73 10.17 -6.54 13.98
C SER A 73 11.66 -6.64 13.60
N LEU A 74 11.99 -6.40 12.34
CA LEU A 74 13.38 -6.26 11.85
C LEU A 74 14.00 -4.87 12.11
N GLY A 75 13.29 -3.97 12.79
CA GLY A 75 13.75 -2.60 13.06
C GLY A 75 13.80 -1.72 11.81
N ARG A 76 12.98 -1.99 10.78
CA ARG A 76 12.98 -1.24 9.52
C ARG A 76 12.03 -0.04 9.49
N GLY A 77 11.23 0.16 10.54
CA GLY A 77 10.34 1.31 10.69
C GLY A 77 9.12 1.01 11.55
N GLU A 78 8.37 2.07 11.89
CA GLU A 78 7.18 1.97 12.74
C GLU A 78 5.88 1.92 11.93
N PRO A 79 4.91 1.08 12.33
CA PRO A 79 3.63 0.96 11.64
C PRO A 79 2.61 2.04 12.05
N SER A 80 2.94 2.90 13.01
CA SER A 80 2.11 4.04 13.41
C SER A 80 2.42 5.23 12.51
N TYR A 81 1.38 5.99 12.17
CA TYR A 81 1.51 7.15 11.30
C TYR A 81 0.38 8.15 11.55
N GLN A 82 0.62 9.40 11.13
CA GLN A 82 -0.39 10.44 11.01
C GLN A 82 -0.36 10.97 9.57
N ILE A 83 -1.53 11.17 8.98
CA ILE A 83 -1.66 11.75 7.65
C ILE A 83 -1.76 13.27 7.77
N LYS A 84 -0.98 13.98 6.95
CA LYS A 84 -1.09 15.43 6.76
C LYS A 84 -1.14 15.70 5.26
N GLU A 85 -2.20 16.37 4.83
CA GLU A 85 -2.29 16.87 3.46
C GLU A 85 -1.42 18.11 3.31
N ILE A 86 -0.72 18.20 2.19
CA ILE A 86 0.06 19.38 1.81
C ILE A 86 -0.69 20.05 0.67
N LYS A 87 -0.91 21.37 0.82
CA LYS A 87 -1.52 22.22 -0.18
C LYS A 87 -0.47 22.84 -1.08
#